data_AF-A0ABD4ZBW5-F1
#
_entry.id   AF-A0ABD4ZBW5-F1
#
_cell.length_a   1.000
_cell.length_b   1.000
_cell.length_c   1.000
_cell.angle_alpha   90.00
_cell.angle_beta   90.00
_cell.angle_gamma   90.00
#
_symmetry.space_group_name_H-M   'P 1'
#
loop_
_entity.id
_entity.type
_entity.pdbx_description
1 polymer ?
#
loop_
_entity_poly.entity_id
_entity_poly.type
_entity_poly.pdbx_seq_one_letter_code
_entity_poly.pdbx_strand_id
1 'polypeptide(L)'
;MQIDIISVFPEYFRMLDLSLLGKAQDNGLLKINAYNLRKWTHDVHQSVDDTPVGGGAGMVMKPEVWAECLDELLYNGDDADNDDNKADIGDNGTVLIFPNPSAPLFSQKDATQLASAKRLVFGCGRYEGYDARIPEYYKSRGVDVREYSIGDYVLNGGEVAVSVMVEAITRLIPGFMGNPESIVEESYTGADAILEHHQYTRPTTWRDLSVPAILTSGDHAKVDRFRRDDALARTSQIRPDLIEKLDCKSLSKQDRKTLISLGWEVSGDSPKRANL
;
A
#
# COMPACT_ATOMS: atom_id res chain seq x y z
N MET A 1 0.04 -15.29 -5.94
CA MET A 1 -0.86 -14.14 -6.16
C MET A 1 -0.79 -13.72 -7.62
N GLN A 2 -1.91 -13.37 -8.25
CA GLN A 2 -1.96 -12.79 -9.59
C GLN A 2 -2.19 -11.27 -9.50
N ILE A 3 -1.43 -10.47 -10.24
CA ILE A 3 -1.58 -9.02 -10.30
C ILE A 3 -1.72 -8.61 -11.76
N ASP A 4 -2.82 -7.95 -12.10
CA ASP A 4 -3.09 -7.42 -13.43
C ASP A 4 -3.19 -5.90 -13.35
N ILE A 5 -2.39 -5.19 -14.14
CA ILE A 5 -2.29 -3.74 -14.09
C ILE A 5 -2.71 -3.17 -15.45
N ILE A 6 -3.70 -2.29 -15.45
CA ILE A 6 -4.23 -1.64 -16.64
C ILE A 6 -3.70 -0.21 -16.68
N SER A 7 -3.02 0.15 -17.76
CA SER A 7 -2.47 1.50 -17.97
C SER A 7 -2.34 1.79 -19.46
N VAL A 8 -2.21 3.06 -19.84
CA VAL A 8 -1.79 3.43 -21.21
C VAL A 8 -0.28 3.39 -21.41
N PHE A 9 0.50 3.20 -20.33
CA PHE A 9 1.96 3.09 -20.30
C PHE A 9 2.39 1.81 -19.55
N PRO A 10 2.05 0.60 -20.05
CA PRO A 10 2.43 -0.65 -19.38
C PRO A 10 3.94 -0.81 -19.18
N GLU A 11 4.76 -0.21 -20.05
CA GLU A 11 6.22 -0.18 -19.94
C GLU A 11 6.73 0.51 -18.66
N TYR A 12 5.90 1.33 -18.02
CA TYR A 12 6.22 1.92 -16.71
C TYR A 12 6.57 0.80 -15.72
N PHE A 13 5.84 -0.31 -15.74
CA PHE A 13 5.95 -1.41 -14.77
C PHE A 13 7.13 -2.35 -14.97
N ARG A 14 8.03 -2.09 -15.92
CA ARG A 14 9.28 -2.86 -16.07
C ARG A 14 10.16 -2.81 -14.82
N MET A 15 9.99 -1.81 -13.94
CA MET A 15 10.70 -1.80 -12.66
C MET A 15 10.30 -2.95 -11.72
N LEU A 16 9.10 -3.53 -11.90
CA LEU A 16 8.62 -4.65 -11.09
C LEU A 16 9.35 -5.97 -11.42
N ASP A 17 10.16 -6.00 -12.49
CA ASP A 17 11.02 -7.14 -12.82
C ASP A 17 12.38 -7.08 -12.09
N LEU A 18 12.61 -6.06 -11.28
CA LEU A 18 13.89 -5.85 -10.59
C LEU A 18 13.90 -6.47 -9.18
N SER A 19 15.10 -6.75 -8.67
CA SER A 19 15.34 -7.08 -7.26
C SER A 19 14.50 -8.28 -6.75
N LEU A 20 13.95 -8.20 -5.54
CA LEU A 20 13.15 -9.25 -4.91
C LEU A 20 11.83 -9.51 -5.63
N LEU A 21 11.20 -8.49 -6.20
CA LEU A 21 9.97 -8.63 -6.98
C LEU A 21 10.22 -9.49 -8.24
N GLY A 22 11.27 -9.20 -9.01
CA GLY A 22 11.69 -10.02 -10.14
C GLY A 22 11.94 -11.47 -9.75
N LYS A 23 12.71 -11.70 -8.67
CA LYS A 23 12.95 -13.06 -8.15
C LYS A 23 11.68 -13.77 -7.71
N ALA A 24 10.73 -13.05 -7.10
CA ALA A 24 9.45 -13.62 -6.69
C ALA A 24 8.63 -14.06 -7.92
N GLN A 25 8.69 -13.30 -9.01
CA GLN A 25 8.08 -13.69 -10.28
C GLN A 25 8.77 -14.92 -10.91
N ASP A 26 10.11 -14.91 -11.00
CA ASP A 26 10.89 -16.03 -11.56
C ASP A 26 10.65 -17.35 -10.81
N ASN A 27 10.47 -17.27 -9.48
CA ASN A 27 10.18 -18.41 -8.62
C ASN A 27 8.69 -18.79 -8.58
N GLY A 28 7.83 -18.09 -9.32
CA GLY A 28 6.39 -18.36 -9.40
C GLY A 28 5.60 -18.02 -8.13
N LEU A 29 6.16 -17.24 -7.21
CA LEU A 29 5.47 -16.80 -5.98
C LEU A 29 4.29 -15.86 -6.31
N LEU A 30 4.50 -15.02 -7.31
CA LEU A 30 3.49 -14.12 -7.85
C LEU A 30 3.68 -13.95 -9.36
N LYS A 31 2.65 -13.46 -10.04
CA LYS A 31 2.71 -13.13 -11.46
C LYS A 31 2.11 -11.74 -11.67
N ILE A 32 2.83 -10.89 -12.37
CA ILE A 32 2.38 -9.54 -12.71
C ILE A 32 2.22 -9.44 -14.23
N ASN A 33 1.06 -8.97 -14.68
CA ASN A 33 0.83 -8.60 -16.07
C ASN A 33 0.48 -7.12 -16.16
N ALA A 34 1.07 -6.40 -17.10
CA ALA A 34 0.68 -5.04 -17.43
C ALA A 34 0.02 -4.99 -18.82
N TYR A 35 -1.18 -4.44 -18.90
CA TYR A 35 -2.00 -4.36 -20.10
C TYR A 35 -2.08 -2.92 -20.58
N ASN A 36 -1.87 -2.72 -21.89
CA ASN A 36 -2.14 -1.43 -22.52
C ASN A 36 -3.64 -1.28 -22.76
N LEU A 37 -4.29 -0.32 -22.09
CA LEU A 37 -5.73 -0.07 -22.24
C LEU A 37 -6.11 0.26 -23.69
N ARG A 38 -5.17 0.79 -24.50
CA ARG A 38 -5.36 1.07 -25.93
C ARG A 38 -5.69 -0.18 -26.78
N LYS A 39 -5.58 -1.39 -26.22
CA LYS A 39 -6.00 -2.62 -26.92
C LYS A 39 -7.52 -2.73 -27.08
N TRP A 40 -8.29 -2.07 -26.22
CA TRP A 40 -9.77 -2.09 -26.22
C TRP A 40 -10.38 -0.83 -26.87
N THR A 41 -9.61 -0.16 -27.72
CA THR A 41 -10.10 0.98 -28.51
C THR A 41 -10.37 0.55 -29.94
N HIS A 42 -11.44 1.07 -30.54
CA HIS A 42 -11.86 0.70 -31.90
C HIS A 42 -11.64 1.81 -32.93
N ASP A 43 -11.18 2.99 -32.51
CA ASP A 43 -10.86 4.10 -33.40
C ASP A 43 -9.39 4.06 -33.87
N VAL A 44 -9.13 4.69 -35.01
CA VAL A 44 -7.80 4.73 -35.65
C VAL A 44 -6.74 5.37 -34.73
N HIS A 45 -7.14 6.28 -33.85
CA HIS A 45 -6.23 7.02 -32.97
C HIS A 45 -6.03 6.33 -31.61
N GLN A 46 -6.68 5.20 -31.37
CA GLN A 46 -6.65 4.46 -30.11
C GLN A 46 -6.95 5.36 -28.89
N SER A 47 -8.06 6.09 -29.00
CA SER A 47 -8.46 7.14 -28.06
C SER A 47 -9.10 6.52 -26.82
N VAL A 48 -8.42 6.62 -25.67
CA VAL A 48 -8.89 6.10 -24.38
C VAL A 48 -9.64 7.14 -23.55
N ASP A 49 -9.74 8.37 -24.03
CA ASP A 49 -10.22 9.54 -23.31
C ASP A 49 -11.07 10.44 -24.20
N ASP A 50 -11.96 11.21 -23.57
CA ASP A 50 -12.81 12.21 -24.22
C ASP A 50 -12.98 13.45 -23.33
N THR A 51 -13.57 14.49 -23.90
CA THR A 51 -13.90 15.72 -23.18
C THR A 51 -14.91 15.48 -22.05
N PRO A 52 -14.74 16.15 -20.89
CA PRO A 52 -15.65 15.97 -19.76
C PRO A 52 -17.06 16.50 -20.04
N VAL A 53 -18.07 15.73 -19.64
CA VAL A 53 -19.47 16.18 -19.65
C VAL A 53 -19.64 17.35 -18.67
N GLY A 54 -20.33 18.41 -19.12
CA GLY A 54 -20.46 19.66 -18.35
C GLY A 54 -19.39 20.70 -18.68
N GLY A 55 -18.42 20.36 -19.54
CA GLY A 55 -17.30 21.23 -19.89
C GLY A 55 -16.20 21.23 -18.83
N GLY A 56 -15.09 21.91 -19.15
CA GLY A 56 -13.88 21.90 -18.32
C GLY A 56 -12.62 21.76 -19.18
N ALA A 57 -11.47 21.99 -18.58
CA ALA A 57 -10.19 21.64 -19.20
C ALA A 57 -9.89 20.16 -18.98
N GLY A 58 -8.99 19.60 -19.79
CA GLY A 58 -8.54 18.22 -19.65
C GLY A 58 -9.43 17.20 -20.36
N MET A 59 -9.15 15.93 -20.07
CA MET A 59 -9.80 14.76 -20.69
C MET A 59 -10.13 13.74 -19.59
N VAL A 60 -11.19 12.95 -19.78
CA VAL A 60 -11.61 11.88 -18.86
C VAL A 60 -11.57 10.57 -19.61
N MET A 61 -11.02 9.53 -18.99
CA MET A 61 -10.92 8.22 -19.63
C MET A 61 -12.30 7.58 -19.84
N LYS A 62 -12.52 7.05 -21.04
CA LYS A 62 -13.82 6.55 -21.53
C LYS A 62 -14.27 5.30 -20.78
N PRO A 63 -15.51 5.25 -20.27
CA PRO A 63 -16.03 4.08 -19.57
C PRO A 63 -16.14 2.85 -20.46
N GLU A 64 -16.41 3.00 -21.76
CA GLU A 64 -16.59 1.87 -22.68
C GLU A 64 -15.28 1.08 -22.86
N VAL A 65 -14.16 1.80 -23.05
CA VAL A 65 -12.82 1.19 -23.19
C VAL A 65 -12.40 0.49 -21.89
N TRP A 66 -12.68 1.11 -20.75
CA TRP A 66 -12.44 0.51 -19.44
C TRP A 66 -13.32 -0.73 -19.22
N ALA A 67 -14.60 -0.67 -19.61
CA ALA A 67 -15.54 -1.77 -19.42
C ALA A 67 -15.13 -3.00 -20.22
N GLU A 68 -14.83 -2.86 -21.51
CA GLU A 68 -14.38 -3.99 -22.33
C GLU A 68 -13.12 -4.66 -21.74
N CYS A 69 -12.16 -3.86 -21.26
CA CYS A 69 -10.95 -4.36 -20.62
C CYS A 69 -11.23 -5.09 -19.30
N LEU A 70 -12.00 -4.46 -18.42
CA LEU A 70 -12.29 -5.00 -17.10
C LEU A 70 -13.23 -6.21 -17.18
N ASP A 71 -14.19 -6.24 -18.09
CA ASP A 71 -15.08 -7.38 -18.30
C ASP A 71 -14.30 -8.61 -18.82
N GLU A 72 -13.37 -8.40 -19.75
CA GLU A 72 -12.46 -9.48 -20.18
C GLU A 72 -11.63 -10.02 -19.01
N LEU A 73 -11.03 -9.14 -18.20
CA LEU A 73 -10.15 -9.53 -17.11
C LEU A 73 -10.89 -10.13 -15.92
N LEU A 74 -12.08 -9.65 -15.59
CA LEU A 74 -12.85 -10.06 -14.41
C LEU A 74 -13.78 -11.24 -14.70
N TYR A 75 -14.31 -11.35 -15.93
CA TYR A 75 -15.36 -12.32 -16.29
C TYR A 75 -14.95 -13.31 -17.40
N ASN A 76 -13.69 -13.30 -17.87
CA ASN A 76 -13.20 -14.17 -18.95
C ASN A 76 -14.06 -14.15 -20.23
N GLY A 77 -14.71 -13.02 -20.54
CA GLY A 77 -15.37 -12.75 -21.84
C GLY A 77 -16.74 -13.39 -22.08
N ASP A 78 -17.16 -14.42 -21.34
CA ASP A 78 -18.42 -15.15 -21.61
C ASP A 78 -19.62 -14.71 -20.73
N ASP A 79 -19.41 -13.89 -19.70
CA ASP A 79 -20.36 -13.74 -18.58
C ASP A 79 -20.80 -12.31 -18.20
N ALA A 80 -20.42 -11.27 -18.99
CA ALA A 80 -20.69 -9.88 -18.61
C ALA A 80 -22.20 -9.53 -18.50
N ASP A 81 -23.06 -10.17 -19.31
CA ASP A 81 -24.50 -9.89 -19.42
C ASP A 81 -25.43 -10.88 -18.69
N ASN A 82 -24.92 -11.96 -18.09
CA ASN A 82 -25.75 -12.95 -17.39
C ASN A 82 -25.88 -12.62 -15.90
N ASP A 83 -27.09 -12.27 -15.45
CA ASP A 83 -27.36 -11.86 -14.06
C ASP A 83 -27.26 -13.02 -13.04
N ASP A 84 -27.24 -14.28 -13.54
CA ASP A 84 -27.20 -15.51 -12.75
C ASP A 84 -25.78 -15.91 -12.27
N ASN A 85 -24.71 -15.38 -12.87
CA ASN A 85 -23.30 -15.70 -12.53
C ASN A 85 -22.64 -14.68 -11.58
N LYS A 86 -23.41 -13.77 -10.97
CA LYS A 86 -22.95 -12.85 -9.91
C LYS A 86 -22.23 -13.54 -8.75
N ALA A 87 -22.49 -14.82 -8.52
CA ALA A 87 -21.96 -15.59 -7.40
C ALA A 87 -20.46 -15.94 -7.52
N ASP A 88 -19.91 -16.08 -8.74
CA ASP A 88 -18.54 -16.61 -8.92
C ASP A 88 -17.43 -15.56 -8.74
N ILE A 89 -17.75 -14.27 -8.94
CA ILE A 89 -16.76 -13.18 -8.89
C ILE A 89 -16.40 -12.83 -7.45
N GLY A 90 -17.41 -12.82 -6.56
CA GLY A 90 -17.23 -12.53 -5.13
C GLY A 90 -16.42 -13.61 -4.41
N ASP A 91 -16.46 -14.87 -4.87
CA ASP A 91 -15.82 -16.01 -4.21
C ASP A 91 -14.39 -16.30 -4.72
N ASN A 92 -13.97 -15.66 -5.81
CA ASN A 92 -12.62 -15.88 -6.37
C ASN A 92 -11.51 -15.05 -5.70
N GLY A 93 -11.85 -14.20 -4.72
CA GLY A 93 -10.86 -13.42 -3.96
C GLY A 93 -10.09 -12.38 -4.80
N THR A 94 -10.76 -11.81 -5.81
CA THR A 94 -10.25 -10.73 -6.66
C THR A 94 -10.63 -9.36 -6.07
N VAL A 95 -9.67 -8.44 -6.01
CA VAL A 95 -9.91 -7.04 -5.62
C VAL A 95 -9.54 -6.12 -6.78
N LEU A 96 -10.47 -5.25 -7.17
CA LEU A 96 -10.25 -4.19 -8.17
C LEU A 96 -9.88 -2.89 -7.45
N ILE A 97 -8.75 -2.30 -7.79
CA ILE A 97 -8.18 -1.15 -7.09
C ILE A 97 -7.89 -0.01 -8.07
N PHE A 98 -8.39 1.18 -7.75
CA PHE A 98 -8.06 2.41 -8.47
C PHE A 98 -7.29 3.38 -7.57
N PRO A 99 -6.13 3.89 -8.00
CA PRO A 99 -5.53 5.06 -7.37
C PRO A 99 -6.39 6.30 -7.61
N ASN A 100 -6.79 6.96 -6.52
CA ASN A 100 -7.60 8.17 -6.56
C ASN A 100 -7.17 9.10 -5.41
N PRO A 101 -6.65 10.32 -5.68
CA PRO A 101 -6.19 11.23 -4.63
C PRO A 101 -7.32 11.70 -3.70
N SER A 102 -8.58 11.57 -4.10
CA SER A 102 -9.75 11.88 -3.27
C SER A 102 -10.23 10.71 -2.39
N ALA A 103 -9.61 9.53 -2.52
CA ALA A 103 -9.97 8.34 -1.76
C ALA A 103 -9.20 8.26 -0.42
N PRO A 104 -9.61 7.37 0.51
CA PRO A 104 -8.88 7.15 1.76
C PRO A 104 -7.40 6.82 1.53
N LEU A 105 -6.53 7.25 2.45
CA LEU A 105 -5.10 6.96 2.39
C LEU A 105 -4.83 5.45 2.51
N PHE A 106 -4.01 4.93 1.60
CA PHE A 106 -3.48 3.58 1.66
C PHE A 106 -2.58 3.42 2.89
N SER A 107 -2.85 2.42 3.71
CA SER A 107 -2.10 2.17 4.94
C SER A 107 -1.43 0.80 4.96
N GLN A 108 -0.51 0.60 5.91
CA GLN A 108 0.12 -0.72 6.14
C GLN A 108 -0.91 -1.81 6.47
N LYS A 109 -2.05 -1.42 7.09
CA LYS A 109 -3.17 -2.34 7.36
C LYS A 109 -3.82 -2.80 6.05
N ASP A 110 -4.03 -1.90 5.10
CA ASP A 110 -4.57 -2.23 3.78
C ASP A 110 -3.61 -3.15 3.03
N ALA A 111 -2.31 -2.83 3.03
CA ALA A 111 -1.28 -3.69 2.44
C ALA A 111 -1.32 -5.12 3.01
N THR A 112 -1.40 -5.24 4.33
CA THR A 112 -1.48 -6.53 5.04
C THR A 112 -2.73 -7.30 4.67
N GLN A 113 -3.88 -6.63 4.57
CA GLN A 113 -5.12 -7.27 4.16
C GLN A 113 -5.03 -7.78 2.71
N LEU A 114 -4.58 -6.93 1.78
CA LEU A 114 -4.49 -7.23 0.35
C LEU A 114 -3.43 -8.29 0.04
N ALA A 115 -2.42 -8.49 0.91
CA ALA A 115 -1.41 -9.53 0.76
C ALA A 115 -2.01 -10.96 0.75
N SER A 116 -3.21 -11.13 1.30
CA SER A 116 -3.94 -12.41 1.29
C SER A 116 -4.86 -12.61 0.08
N ALA A 117 -5.02 -11.59 -0.77
CA ALA A 117 -5.85 -11.69 -1.98
C ALA A 117 -5.25 -12.71 -2.96
N LYS A 118 -6.12 -13.45 -3.64
CA LYS A 118 -5.68 -14.36 -4.71
C LYS A 118 -5.27 -13.57 -5.94
N ARG A 119 -6.06 -12.53 -6.27
CA ARG A 119 -5.87 -11.67 -7.44
C ARG A 119 -6.10 -10.20 -7.10
N LEU A 120 -5.25 -9.34 -7.65
CA LEU A 120 -5.41 -7.89 -7.61
C LEU A 120 -5.46 -7.36 -9.03
N VAL A 121 -6.45 -6.53 -9.33
CA VAL A 121 -6.55 -5.81 -10.61
C VAL A 121 -6.41 -4.33 -10.30
N PHE A 122 -5.46 -3.65 -10.96
CA PHE A 122 -5.22 -2.22 -10.75
C PHE A 122 -5.59 -1.41 -12.01
N GLY A 123 -6.42 -0.38 -11.85
CA GLY A 123 -6.75 0.56 -12.92
C GLY A 123 -6.00 1.88 -12.77
N CYS A 124 -5.01 2.15 -13.63
CA CYS A 124 -4.27 3.41 -13.61
C CYS A 124 -5.03 4.51 -14.36
N GLY A 125 -5.62 5.46 -13.62
CA GLY A 125 -6.16 6.69 -14.19
C GLY A 125 -5.06 7.62 -14.75
N ARG A 126 -5.42 8.42 -15.76
CA ARG A 126 -4.64 9.51 -16.37
C ARG A 126 -5.54 10.71 -16.62
N TYR A 127 -4.94 11.83 -17.00
CA TYR A 127 -5.66 13.07 -17.31
C TYR A 127 -6.44 13.56 -16.06
N GLU A 128 -7.72 13.90 -16.19
CA GLU A 128 -8.59 14.23 -15.04
C GLU A 128 -9.07 12.98 -14.29
N GLY A 129 -8.72 11.78 -14.77
CA GLY A 129 -9.08 10.50 -14.17
C GLY A 129 -9.91 9.62 -15.10
N TYR A 130 -10.58 8.65 -14.49
CA TYR A 130 -11.53 7.76 -15.15
C TYR A 130 -12.96 8.22 -14.89
N ASP A 131 -13.89 7.82 -15.74
CA ASP A 131 -15.31 8.09 -15.52
C ASP A 131 -15.78 7.53 -14.17
N ALA A 132 -16.37 8.38 -13.33
CA ALA A 132 -16.76 8.04 -11.97
C ALA A 132 -17.76 6.86 -11.88
N ARG A 133 -18.47 6.55 -12.98
CA ARG A 133 -19.39 5.41 -13.05
C ARG A 133 -18.66 4.06 -13.05
N ILE A 134 -17.38 4.00 -13.41
CA ILE A 134 -16.65 2.73 -13.54
C ILE A 134 -16.58 2.00 -12.19
N PRO A 135 -16.03 2.58 -11.09
CA PRO A 135 -16.02 1.89 -9.80
C PRO A 135 -17.42 1.57 -9.27
N GLU A 136 -18.38 2.50 -9.45
CA GLU A 136 -19.77 2.32 -9.02
C GLU A 136 -20.43 1.12 -9.70
N TYR A 137 -20.22 0.98 -11.01
CA TYR A 137 -20.74 -0.12 -11.80
C TYR A 137 -20.21 -1.47 -11.29
N TYR A 138 -18.89 -1.66 -11.23
CA TYR A 138 -18.30 -2.94 -10.80
C TYR A 138 -18.65 -3.28 -9.35
N LYS A 139 -18.76 -2.28 -8.48
CA LYS A 139 -19.25 -2.48 -7.12
C LYS A 139 -20.70 -2.97 -7.09
N SER A 140 -21.57 -2.41 -7.94
CA SER A 140 -22.95 -2.86 -8.07
C SER A 140 -23.08 -4.29 -8.63
N ARG A 141 -22.06 -4.76 -9.36
CA ARG A 141 -21.93 -6.15 -9.85
C ARG A 141 -21.32 -7.12 -8.83
N GLY A 142 -20.99 -6.66 -7.62
CA GLY A 142 -20.48 -7.48 -6.54
C GLY A 142 -18.95 -7.65 -6.51
N VAL A 143 -18.21 -6.88 -7.30
CA VAL A 143 -16.74 -6.86 -7.24
C VAL A 143 -16.29 -6.12 -5.96
N ASP A 144 -15.26 -6.62 -5.26
CA ASP A 144 -14.56 -5.85 -4.23
C ASP A 144 -13.77 -4.73 -4.91
N VAL A 145 -14.42 -3.57 -5.05
CA VAL A 145 -13.81 -2.36 -5.62
C VAL A 145 -13.33 -1.44 -4.52
N ARG A 146 -12.06 -1.06 -4.59
CA ARG A 146 -11.40 -0.15 -3.65
C ARG A 146 -10.76 1.01 -4.38
N GLU A 147 -10.76 2.16 -3.72
CA GLU A 147 -10.04 3.33 -4.18
C GLU A 147 -9.08 3.76 -3.07
N TYR A 148 -7.87 4.14 -3.44
CA TYR A 148 -6.85 4.54 -2.49
C TYR A 148 -6.07 5.77 -2.96
N SER A 149 -5.79 6.68 -2.04
CA SER A 149 -4.78 7.73 -2.20
C SER A 149 -3.45 7.26 -1.59
N ILE A 150 -2.32 7.61 -2.20
CA ILE A 150 -0.99 7.40 -1.60
C ILE A 150 -0.44 8.65 -0.88
N GLY A 151 -1.26 9.71 -0.79
CA GLY A 151 -0.94 10.91 -0.03
C GLY A 151 -1.65 12.16 -0.56
N ASP A 152 -1.56 13.24 0.21
CA ASP A 152 -2.24 14.51 -0.05
C ASP A 152 -1.47 15.36 -1.09
N TYR A 153 -1.35 14.82 -2.30
CA TYR A 153 -0.69 15.44 -3.45
C TYR A 153 -1.23 14.85 -4.77
N VAL A 154 -0.95 15.52 -5.88
CA VAL A 154 -1.42 15.12 -7.22
C VAL A 154 -0.26 14.63 -8.07
N LEU A 155 -0.47 13.51 -8.78
CA LEU A 155 0.48 12.92 -9.73
C LEU A 155 -0.09 12.97 -11.15
N ASN A 156 0.77 12.78 -12.15
CA ASN A 156 0.36 12.75 -13.56
C ASN A 156 -0.44 11.50 -13.96
N GLY A 157 -0.54 10.49 -13.07
CA GLY A 157 -1.17 9.22 -13.35
C GLY A 157 -1.05 8.23 -12.20
N GLY A 158 -1.87 7.18 -12.26
CA GLY A 158 -1.94 6.15 -11.23
C GLY A 158 -0.74 5.20 -11.17
N GLU A 159 0.14 5.19 -12.16
CA GLU A 159 1.18 4.15 -12.29
C GLU A 159 2.15 4.13 -11.11
N VAL A 160 2.59 5.30 -10.64
CA VAL A 160 3.45 5.40 -9.45
C VAL A 160 2.72 4.91 -8.21
N ALA A 161 1.44 5.25 -8.06
CA ALA A 161 0.63 4.81 -6.93
C ALA A 161 0.43 3.30 -6.92
N VAL A 162 0.18 2.70 -8.09
CA VAL A 162 0.12 1.24 -8.24
C VAL A 162 1.46 0.60 -7.90
N SER A 163 2.59 1.13 -8.39
CA SER A 163 3.92 0.62 -8.03
C SER A 163 4.15 0.61 -6.52
N VAL A 164 3.78 1.71 -5.83
CA VAL A 164 3.87 1.81 -4.36
C VAL A 164 3.01 0.76 -3.67
N MET A 165 1.73 0.63 -4.08
CA MET A 165 0.82 -0.36 -3.49
C MET A 165 1.31 -1.79 -3.74
N VAL A 166 1.73 -2.12 -4.96
CA VAL A 166 2.26 -3.44 -5.32
C VAL A 166 3.48 -3.79 -4.47
N GLU A 167 4.45 -2.88 -4.32
CA GLU A 167 5.62 -3.14 -3.46
C GLU A 167 5.23 -3.37 -2.00
N ALA A 168 4.35 -2.52 -1.44
CA ALA A 168 3.91 -2.63 -0.05
C ALA A 168 3.11 -3.93 0.23
N ILE A 169 2.31 -4.38 -0.73
CA ILE A 169 1.50 -5.60 -0.62
C ILE A 169 2.36 -6.85 -0.79
N THR A 170 3.12 -6.92 -1.89
CA THR A 170 3.82 -8.15 -2.29
C THR A 170 4.92 -8.55 -1.32
N ARG A 171 5.56 -7.58 -0.66
CA ARG A 171 6.59 -7.85 0.36
C ARG A 171 6.07 -8.61 1.59
N LEU A 172 4.75 -8.61 1.80
CA LEU A 172 4.10 -9.30 2.91
C LEU A 172 3.68 -10.73 2.55
N ILE A 173 3.84 -11.15 1.28
CA ILE A 173 3.51 -12.50 0.84
C ILE A 173 4.50 -13.49 1.48
N PRO A 174 4.03 -14.60 2.09
CA PRO A 174 4.90 -15.63 2.63
C PRO A 174 5.88 -16.16 1.58
N GLY A 175 7.18 -16.15 1.89
CA GLY A 175 8.23 -16.55 0.96
C GLY A 175 8.80 -15.42 0.08
N PHE A 176 8.26 -14.20 0.16
CA PHE A 176 8.84 -13.04 -0.54
C PHE A 176 10.11 -12.53 0.16
N MET A 177 10.00 -12.22 1.45
CA MET A 177 11.13 -11.76 2.26
C MET A 177 11.94 -12.95 2.77
N GLY A 178 13.28 -12.83 2.76
CA GLY A 178 14.17 -13.90 3.21
C GLY A 178 14.12 -14.19 4.71
N ASN A 179 13.93 -13.15 5.54
CA ASN A 179 13.71 -13.30 6.99
C ASN A 179 12.33 -12.74 7.37
N PRO A 180 11.37 -13.59 7.80
CA PRO A 180 10.05 -13.15 8.26
C PRO A 180 10.10 -12.20 9.46
N GLU A 181 11.13 -12.30 10.32
CA GLU A 181 11.28 -11.41 11.48
C GLU A 181 11.49 -9.95 11.07
N SER A 182 12.03 -9.70 9.87
CA SER A 182 12.21 -8.35 9.35
C SER A 182 10.88 -7.61 9.15
N ILE A 183 9.78 -8.33 8.91
CA ILE A 183 8.46 -7.70 8.74
C ILE A 183 7.87 -7.28 10.11
N VAL A 184 8.24 -7.98 11.19
CA VAL A 184 7.62 -7.77 12.51
C VAL A 184 8.11 -6.47 13.15
N GLU A 185 9.37 -6.09 12.94
CA GLU A 185 10.01 -4.95 13.61
C GLU A 185 9.98 -3.63 12.81
N GLU A 186 9.36 -3.63 11.63
CA GLU A 186 9.29 -2.45 10.75
C GLU A 186 8.33 -1.36 11.23
N SER A 187 8.44 -0.17 10.64
CA SER A 187 7.51 0.92 10.94
C SER A 187 6.07 0.52 10.59
N TYR A 188 5.11 0.96 11.42
CA TYR A 188 3.66 0.78 11.23
C TYR A 188 3.15 -0.67 11.36
N THR A 189 3.98 -1.60 11.86
CA THR A 189 3.59 -3.00 12.09
C THR A 189 3.28 -3.26 13.56
N GLY A 190 2.65 -4.41 13.83
CA GLY A 190 2.30 -4.84 15.19
C GLY A 190 1.18 -4.05 15.84
N ALA A 191 0.86 -4.40 17.09
CA ALA A 191 -0.21 -3.76 17.86
C ALA A 191 0.07 -2.28 18.18
N ASP A 192 1.36 -1.91 18.21
CA ASP A 192 1.80 -0.57 18.59
C ASP A 192 2.12 0.33 17.39
N ALA A 193 2.06 -0.15 16.13
CA ALA A 193 2.20 0.60 14.88
C ALA A 193 3.02 1.93 14.92
N ILE A 194 4.19 1.90 15.57
CA ILE A 194 5.10 3.04 15.75
C ILE A 194 6.17 3.05 14.66
N LEU A 195 7.04 4.08 14.66
CA LEU A 195 8.21 4.09 13.78
C LEU A 195 9.29 3.14 14.29
N GLU A 196 10.04 2.54 13.36
CA GLU A 196 11.19 1.71 13.66
C GLU A 196 12.33 2.53 14.29
N HIS A 197 13.13 1.86 15.12
CA HIS A 197 14.35 2.42 15.72
C HIS A 197 15.42 2.78 14.66
N HIS A 198 16.42 3.56 15.05
CA HIS A 198 17.58 3.83 14.22
C HIS A 198 18.37 2.55 13.95
N GLN A 199 18.79 2.37 12.70
CA GLN A 199 19.64 1.27 12.28
C GLN A 199 21.10 1.72 12.22
N TYR A 200 22.01 0.86 12.67
CA TYR A 200 23.45 1.09 12.66
C TYR A 200 24.15 -0.13 12.04
N THR A 201 25.24 0.11 11.32
CA THR A 201 26.07 -0.96 10.74
C THR A 201 27.55 -0.66 10.96
N ARG A 202 28.41 -1.60 10.57
CA ARG A 202 29.86 -1.43 10.63
C ARG A 202 30.34 -0.34 9.66
N PRO A 203 31.39 0.42 9.99
CA PRO A 203 32.20 0.35 11.21
C PRO A 203 31.51 0.98 12.43
N THR A 204 31.93 0.59 13.64
CA THR A 204 31.34 1.08 14.91
C THR A 204 31.62 2.56 15.18
N THR A 205 32.59 3.16 14.50
CA THR A 205 32.87 4.59 14.54
C THR A 205 33.11 5.08 13.12
N TRP A 206 32.41 6.15 12.72
CA TRP A 206 32.56 6.81 11.42
C TRP A 206 32.57 8.32 11.61
N ARG A 207 33.64 8.99 11.17
CA ARG A 207 33.83 10.45 11.34
C ARG A 207 33.62 10.91 12.80
N ASP A 208 34.27 10.22 13.72
CA ASP A 208 34.18 10.44 15.18
C ASP A 208 32.77 10.25 15.79
N LEU A 209 31.81 9.75 15.01
CA LEU A 209 30.49 9.35 15.48
C LEU A 209 30.50 7.85 15.76
N SER A 210 30.43 7.49 17.05
CA SER A 210 30.32 6.10 17.48
C SER A 210 28.86 5.65 17.55
N VAL A 211 28.62 4.39 17.21
CA VAL A 211 27.32 3.75 17.48
C VAL A 211 27.05 3.75 18.99
N PRO A 212 25.78 3.74 19.44
CA PRO A 212 25.45 3.61 20.85
C PRO A 212 26.14 2.38 21.47
N ALA A 213 26.90 2.58 22.56
CA ALA A 213 27.72 1.53 23.17
C ALA A 213 26.91 0.28 23.58
N ILE A 214 25.62 0.45 23.86
CA ILE A 214 24.71 -0.65 24.18
C ILE A 214 24.55 -1.64 23.01
N LEU A 215 24.59 -1.19 21.76
CA LEU A 215 24.48 -2.04 20.58
C LEU A 215 25.70 -2.95 20.39
N THR A 216 26.82 -2.65 21.04
CA THR A 216 28.04 -3.46 21.03
C THR A 216 28.26 -4.23 22.34
N SER A 217 27.31 -4.20 23.27
CA SER A 217 27.46 -4.78 24.62
C SER A 217 27.33 -6.30 24.68
N GLY A 218 26.71 -6.92 23.66
CA GLY A 218 26.34 -8.34 23.66
C GLY A 218 25.13 -8.69 24.53
N ASP A 219 24.52 -7.71 25.20
CA ASP A 219 23.34 -7.89 26.05
C ASP A 219 22.05 -7.70 25.22
N HIS A 220 21.51 -8.79 24.68
CA HIS A 220 20.33 -8.78 23.82
C HIS A 220 19.13 -8.08 24.47
N ALA A 221 18.85 -8.35 25.75
CA ALA A 221 17.72 -7.74 26.44
C ALA A 221 17.86 -6.21 26.56
N LYS A 222 19.08 -5.71 26.82
CA LYS A 222 19.33 -4.26 26.83
C LYS A 222 19.30 -3.65 25.43
N VAL A 223 19.75 -4.37 24.41
CA VAL A 223 19.66 -3.93 23.01
C VAL A 223 18.20 -3.78 22.59
N ASP A 224 17.36 -4.76 22.89
CA ASP A 224 15.93 -4.73 22.53
C ASP A 224 15.19 -3.62 23.27
N ARG A 225 15.50 -3.42 24.57
CA ARG A 225 14.98 -2.28 25.33
C ARG A 225 15.41 -0.95 24.73
N PHE A 226 16.69 -0.80 24.39
CA PHE A 226 17.21 0.41 23.76
C PHE A 226 16.52 0.72 22.43
N ARG A 227 16.35 -0.30 21.59
CA ARG A 227 15.62 -0.20 20.31
C ARG A 227 14.19 0.27 20.52
N ARG A 228 13.47 -0.31 21.48
CA ARG A 228 12.10 0.10 21.82
C ARG A 228 12.04 1.54 22.34
N ASP A 229 12.98 1.95 23.19
CA ASP A 229 13.07 3.34 23.68
C ASP A 229 13.32 4.34 22.56
N ASP A 230 14.24 4.00 21.65
CA ASP A 230 14.58 4.83 20.49
C ASP A 230 13.41 4.94 19.49
N ALA A 231 12.70 3.83 19.24
CA ALA A 231 11.47 3.82 18.43
C ALA A 231 10.39 4.75 19.01
N LEU A 232 10.14 4.69 20.33
CA LEU A 232 9.19 5.58 21.01
C LEU A 232 9.62 7.05 20.93
N ALA A 233 10.91 7.34 21.13
CA ALA A 233 11.45 8.69 21.05
C ALA A 233 11.30 9.28 19.64
N ARG A 234 11.67 8.51 18.61
CA ARG A 234 11.51 8.90 17.19
C ARG A 234 10.04 9.14 16.85
N THR A 235 9.16 8.24 17.27
CA THR A 235 7.72 8.36 17.02
C THR A 235 7.14 9.59 17.71
N SER A 236 7.48 9.82 18.98
CA SER A 236 7.06 11.02 19.72
C SER A 236 7.50 12.32 19.04
N GLN A 237 8.64 12.32 18.34
CA GLN A 237 9.18 13.51 17.69
C GLN A 237 8.58 13.72 16.29
N ILE A 238 8.50 12.67 15.47
CA ILE A 238 8.19 12.76 14.03
C ILE A 238 6.70 12.52 13.77
N ARG A 239 6.09 11.59 14.51
CA ARG A 239 4.69 11.15 14.34
C ARG A 239 3.98 11.04 15.70
N PRO A 240 3.86 12.17 16.44
CA PRO A 240 3.19 12.16 17.74
C PRO A 240 1.76 11.63 17.68
N ASP A 241 1.09 11.77 16.52
CA ASP A 241 -0.25 11.21 16.26
C ASP A 241 -0.32 9.67 16.39
N LEU A 242 0.81 8.96 16.21
CA LEU A 242 0.87 7.51 16.42
C LEU A 242 0.99 7.17 17.90
N ILE A 243 1.69 8.00 18.69
CA ILE A 243 1.75 7.84 20.15
C ILE A 243 0.36 8.03 20.76
N GLU A 244 -0.41 9.02 20.29
CA GLU A 244 -1.78 9.30 20.77
C GLU A 244 -2.77 8.15 20.50
N LYS A 245 -2.44 7.26 19.57
CA LYS A 245 -3.25 6.08 19.21
C LYS A 245 -2.88 4.82 19.98
N LEU A 246 -1.79 4.82 20.74
CA LEU A 246 -1.39 3.67 21.53
C LEU A 246 -2.43 3.39 22.63
N ASP A 247 -2.67 2.11 22.92
CA ASP A 247 -3.45 1.71 24.10
C ASP A 247 -2.54 1.69 25.32
N CYS A 248 -2.74 2.61 26.25
CA CYS A 248 -1.98 2.68 27.48
C CYS A 248 -1.98 1.34 28.23
N LYS A 249 -3.08 0.57 28.22
CA LYS A 249 -3.20 -0.72 28.93
C LYS A 249 -2.25 -1.78 28.40
N SER A 250 -1.89 -1.69 27.12
CA SER A 250 -0.92 -2.57 26.47
C SER A 250 0.54 -2.19 26.75
N LEU A 251 0.80 -0.94 27.17
CA LEU A 251 2.15 -0.44 27.39
C LEU A 251 2.81 -1.07 28.63
N SER A 252 4.05 -1.54 28.43
CA SER A 252 4.91 -2.01 29.53
C SER A 252 5.24 -0.87 30.52
N LYS A 253 5.66 -1.24 31.73
CA LYS A 253 6.11 -0.25 32.74
C LYS A 253 7.26 0.61 32.22
N GLN A 254 8.16 0.02 31.44
CA GLN A 254 9.29 0.70 30.82
C GLN A 254 8.83 1.66 29.73
N ASP A 255 7.92 1.25 28.83
CA ASP A 255 7.38 2.14 27.79
C ASP A 255 6.69 3.36 28.38
N ARG A 256 5.86 3.15 29.42
CA ARG A 256 5.21 4.24 30.16
C ARG A 256 6.23 5.21 30.75
N LYS A 257 7.30 4.69 31.36
CA LYS A 257 8.38 5.53 31.92
C LYS A 257 9.06 6.36 30.84
N THR A 258 9.36 5.76 29.69
CA THR A 258 9.98 6.45 28.56
C THR A 258 9.07 7.53 28.00
N LEU A 259 7.80 7.23 27.75
CA LEU A 259 6.82 8.21 27.29
C LEU A 259 6.62 9.38 28.28
N ILE A 260 6.58 9.10 29.58
CA ILE A 260 6.55 10.17 30.62
C ILE A 260 7.78 11.07 30.51
N SER A 261 8.98 10.50 30.34
CA SER A 261 10.21 11.30 30.17
C SER A 261 10.21 12.14 28.88
N LEU A 262 9.44 11.72 27.87
CA LEU A 262 9.24 12.43 26.60
C LEU A 262 8.09 13.47 26.66
N GLY A 263 7.44 13.64 27.83
CA GLY A 263 6.38 14.62 28.04
C GLY A 263 4.96 14.11 27.70
N TRP A 264 4.72 12.81 27.84
CA TRP A 264 3.40 12.20 27.66
C TRP A 264 2.78 11.77 28.99
N GLU A 265 1.49 12.06 29.17
CA GLU A 265 0.67 11.45 30.20
C GLU A 265 0.11 10.11 29.68
N VAL A 266 0.31 9.04 30.46
CA VAL A 266 -0.07 7.66 30.09
C VAL A 266 -1.00 7.00 31.14
N SER A 267 -1.74 7.82 31.87
CA SER A 267 -2.67 7.40 32.94
C SER A 267 -4.06 6.98 32.40
N GLY A 268 -4.48 7.55 31.26
CA GLY A 268 -5.76 7.28 30.61
C GLY A 268 -5.75 6.08 29.65
N ASP A 269 -6.74 6.02 28.76
CA ASP A 269 -6.84 4.94 27.75
C ASP A 269 -5.79 5.07 26.64
N SER A 270 -5.41 6.30 26.25
CA SER A 270 -4.33 6.56 25.30
C SER A 270 -3.41 7.69 25.78
N PRO A 271 -2.15 7.75 25.30
CA PRO A 271 -1.23 8.82 25.67
C PRO A 271 -1.74 10.20 25.26
N LYS A 272 -1.51 11.20 26.12
CA LYS A 272 -1.77 12.62 25.82
C LYS A 272 -0.53 13.45 26.06
N ARG A 273 -0.32 14.50 25.26
CA ARG A 273 0.73 15.48 25.54
C ARG A 273 0.45 16.13 26.90
N ALA A 274 1.44 16.10 27.80
CA ALA A 274 1.35 16.87 29.02
C ALA A 274 1.37 18.36 28.64
N ASN A 275 0.35 19.11 29.07
CA ASN A 275 0.37 20.56 28.95
C ASN A 275 1.52 21.07 29.83
N LEU A 276 2.53 21.66 29.19
CA LEU A 276 3.56 22.46 29.88
C LEU A 276 3.01 23.85 30.19
#